data_AF-A0A1J5IDU4-F1
#
_entry.id   AF-A0A1J5IDU4-F1
#
_cell.length_a   1.000
_cell.length_b   1.000
_cell.length_c   1.000
_cell.angle_alpha   90.00
_cell.angle_beta   90.00
_cell.angle_gamma   90.00
#
_symmetry.space_group_name_H-M   'P 1'
#
loop_
_entity.id
_entity.type
_entity.pdbx_description
1 polymer ?
#
loop_
_entity_poly.entity_id
_entity_poly.type
_entity_poly.pdbx_seq_one_letter_code
_entity_poly.pdbx_strand_id
1 'polypeptide(L)'
;MAMTPDDLKQQKQDYFIASWHDQQLEMEPHCHCGRELEENYHCELCDRDCECTFILCSDDATYHVVQKFVHGNPDFKHFQFALKA
;
A
#
# COMPACT_ATOMS: atom_id res chain seq x y z
N MET A 1 -11.37 3.78 -8.21
CA MET A 1 -12.11 2.68 -7.57
C MET A 1 -11.60 2.60 -6.15
N ALA A 2 -12.49 2.48 -5.16
CA ALA A 2 -12.06 2.27 -3.78
C ALA A 2 -11.82 0.77 -3.56
N MET A 3 -10.83 0.40 -2.75
CA MET A 3 -10.51 -0.98 -2.40
C MET A 3 -10.45 -1.15 -0.89
N THR A 4 -10.81 -2.34 -0.43
CA THR A 4 -10.65 -2.73 0.97
C THR A 4 -9.45 -3.67 1.12
N PRO A 5 -8.90 -3.79 2.35
CA PRO A 5 -7.93 -4.83 2.67
C PRO A 5 -8.42 -6.26 2.35
N ASP A 6 -9.72 -6.52 2.41
CA ASP A 6 -10.28 -7.85 2.11
C ASP A 6 -10.21 -8.16 0.61
N ASP A 7 -10.47 -7.18 -0.25
CA ASP A 7 -10.32 -7.33 -1.71
C ASP A 7 -8.87 -7.72 -2.08
N LEU A 8 -7.89 -7.09 -1.41
CA LEU A 8 -6.46 -7.36 -1.63
C LEU A 8 -6.07 -8.73 -1.10
N LYS A 9 -6.64 -9.13 0.05
CA LYS A 9 -6.45 -10.47 0.60
C LYS A 9 -6.95 -11.56 -0.34
N GLN A 10 -8.13 -11.37 -0.95
CA GLN A 10 -8.67 -12.29 -1.95
C GLN A 10 -7.80 -12.37 -3.20
N GLN A 11 -7.19 -11.25 -3.60
CA GLN A 11 -6.26 -11.16 -4.72
C GLN A 11 -4.83 -11.63 -4.37
N LYS A 12 -4.56 -11.95 -3.09
CA LYS A 12 -3.22 -12.24 -2.56
C LYS A 12 -2.20 -11.13 -2.84
N GLN A 13 -2.70 -9.91 -2.87
CA GLN A 13 -1.93 -8.70 -3.18
C GLN A 13 -1.39 -8.09 -1.89
N ASP A 14 -0.08 -7.97 -1.78
CA ASP A 14 0.58 -7.22 -0.71
C ASP A 14 0.43 -5.72 -0.98
N TYR A 15 0.30 -4.93 0.08
CA TYR A 15 -0.05 -3.51 -0.05
C TYR A 15 0.59 -2.64 1.03
N PHE A 16 0.70 -1.36 0.73
CA PHE A 16 0.99 -0.31 1.71
C PHE A 16 -0.31 0.36 2.13
N ILE A 17 -0.45 0.73 3.39
CA ILE A 17 -1.40 1.75 3.80
C ILE A 17 -0.65 3.08 3.81
N ALA A 18 -1.08 4.00 2.96
CA ALA A 18 -0.52 5.33 2.88
C ALA A 18 -1.41 6.31 3.63
N SER A 19 -0.80 7.15 4.45
CA SER A 19 -1.46 8.23 5.19
C SER A 19 -0.64 9.52 5.07
N TRP A 20 -1.32 10.64 4.79
CA TRP A 20 -0.68 11.95 4.66
C TRP A 20 -0.98 12.83 5.88
N HIS A 21 0.02 12.98 6.76
CA HIS A 21 -0.06 13.80 7.97
C HIS A 21 1.19 14.66 8.11
N ASP A 22 1.05 15.87 8.67
CA ASP A 22 2.18 16.77 8.93
C ASP A 22 3.14 17.00 7.74
N GLN A 23 2.60 17.01 6.52
CA GLN A 23 3.36 17.14 5.26
C GLN A 23 4.32 15.98 4.96
N GLN A 24 4.09 14.82 5.58
CA GLN A 24 4.84 13.60 5.38
C GLN A 24 3.90 12.50 4.87
N LEU A 25 4.41 11.70 3.93
CA LEU A 25 3.73 10.52 3.43
C LEU A 25 4.24 9.33 4.22
N GLU A 26 3.43 8.84 5.13
CA GLU A 26 3.68 7.62 5.87
C GLU A 26 3.14 6.43 5.07
N MET A 27 3.92 5.37 4.96
CA MET A 27 3.56 4.15 4.24
C MET A 27 3.85 2.94 5.13
N GLU A 28 2.79 2.29 5.58
CA GLU A 28 2.84 1.13 6.45
C GLU A 28 2.74 -0.13 5.57
N PRO A 29 3.74 -1.01 5.54
CA PRO A 29 3.70 -2.22 4.73
C PRO A 29 2.79 -3.27 5.36
N HIS A 30 1.92 -3.88 4.55
CA HIS A 30 1.04 -4.96 4.95
C HIS A 30 1.12 -6.13 3.98
N CYS A 31 1.14 -7.32 4.56
CA CYS A 31 0.97 -8.56 3.83
C CYS A 31 -0.48 -8.67 3.33
N HIS A 32 -0.68 -9.37 2.22
CA HIS A 32 -2.01 -9.74 1.75
C HIS A 32 -2.86 -10.47 2.81
N CYS A 33 -2.24 -11.10 3.82
CA CYS A 33 -2.98 -11.75 4.90
C CYS A 33 -3.65 -10.75 5.87
N GLY A 34 -3.26 -9.47 5.82
CA GLY A 34 -3.74 -8.38 6.66
C GLY A 34 -2.80 -7.98 7.80
N ARG A 35 -1.68 -8.70 7.98
CA ARG A 35 -0.69 -8.37 9.01
C ARG A 35 0.22 -7.24 8.53
N GLU A 36 0.50 -6.30 9.43
CA GLU A 36 1.58 -5.33 9.24
C GLU A 36 2.92 -6.07 9.15
N LEU A 37 3.78 -5.59 8.26
CA LEU A 37 5.12 -6.11 8.05
C LEU A 37 6.11 -5.22 8.79
N GLU A 38 7.14 -5.84 9.34
CA GLU A 38 8.28 -5.12 9.91
C GLU A 38 9.22 -4.65 8.80
N GLU A 39 10.32 -3.97 9.16
CA GLU A 39 11.28 -3.38 8.21
C GLU A 39 11.92 -4.39 7.25
N ASN A 40 11.87 -5.67 7.58
CA ASN A 40 12.35 -6.77 6.74
C ASN A 40 11.36 -7.20 5.64
N TYR A 41 10.14 -6.63 5.61
CA TYR A 41 9.06 -6.99 4.69
C TYR A 41 8.69 -8.49 4.76
N HIS A 42 9.01 -9.16 5.86
CA HIS A 42 8.79 -10.58 6.03
C HIS A 42 7.51 -10.84 6.83
N CYS A 43 6.60 -11.64 6.27
CA CYS A 43 5.40 -12.05 6.98
C CYS A 43 5.61 -13.39 7.68
N GLU A 44 5.76 -13.41 9.00
CA GLU A 44 5.93 -14.68 9.74
C GLU A 44 4.71 -15.61 9.64
N LEU A 45 3.52 -15.06 9.34
CA LEU A 45 2.29 -15.85 9.23
C LEU A 45 2.19 -16.58 7.88
N CYS A 46 2.74 -15.96 6.83
CA CYS A 46 2.78 -16.53 5.49
C CYS A 46 4.14 -17.19 5.18
N ASP A 47 5.13 -17.03 6.05
CA ASP A 47 6.51 -17.50 5.92
C ASP A 47 7.13 -17.08 4.58
N ARG A 48 6.98 -15.80 4.22
CA ARG A 48 7.44 -15.26 2.93
C ARG A 48 7.87 -13.81 3.03
N ASP A 49 8.75 -13.42 2.11
CA ASP A 49 9.06 -12.02 1.84
C ASP A 49 7.97 -11.42 0.95
N CYS A 50 7.37 -10.32 1.39
CA CYS A 50 6.26 -9.65 0.72
C CYS A 50 6.76 -8.54 -0.19
N GLU A 51 6.12 -8.41 -1.35
CA GLU A 51 6.41 -7.35 -2.31
C GLU A 51 5.19 -6.44 -2.45
N CYS A 52 5.17 -5.38 -1.63
CA CYS A 52 4.10 -4.40 -1.63
C CYS A 52 4.17 -3.53 -2.90
N THR A 53 3.38 -3.88 -3.91
CA THR A 53 3.25 -3.13 -5.18
C THR A 53 1.92 -2.36 -5.28
N PHE A 54 1.08 -2.47 -4.25
CA PHE A 54 -0.21 -1.79 -4.17
C PHE A 54 -0.21 -0.78 -3.03
N ILE A 55 -0.88 0.37 -3.19
CA ILE A 55 -0.98 1.42 -2.16
C ILE A 55 -2.45 1.73 -1.87
N LEU A 56 -2.91 1.44 -0.67
CA LEU A 56 -4.20 1.88 -0.14
C LEU A 56 -4.05 3.25 0.53
N CYS A 57 -4.65 4.25 -0.09
CA CYS A 57 -4.63 5.61 0.45
C CYS A 57 -5.75 5.77 1.48
N SER A 58 -5.42 6.18 2.70
CA SER A 58 -6.38 6.33 3.81
C SER A 58 -7.50 7.33 3.51
N ASP A 59 -7.21 8.36 2.70
CA ASP A 59 -8.11 9.44 2.36
C ASP A 59 -7.72 10.14 1.05
N ASP A 60 -8.59 11.02 0.57
CA ASP A 60 -8.48 11.68 -0.74
C ASP A 60 -7.23 12.57 -0.82
N ALA A 61 -6.87 13.23 0.28
CA ALA A 61 -5.64 14.01 0.38
C ALA A 61 -4.41 13.13 0.12
N THR A 62 -4.35 11.97 0.77
CA THR A 62 -3.28 11.00 0.56
C THR A 62 -3.27 10.46 -0.87
N TYR A 63 -4.45 10.14 -1.42
CA TYR A 63 -4.58 9.68 -2.80
C TYR A 63 -3.99 10.67 -3.80
N HIS A 64 -4.27 11.97 -3.63
CA HIS A 64 -3.72 13.00 -4.49
C HIS A 64 -2.19 13.12 -4.40
N VAL A 65 -1.62 12.92 -3.21
CA VAL A 65 -0.16 12.92 -3.01
C VAL A 65 0.47 11.69 -3.66
N VAL A 66 -0.04 10.49 -3.38
CA VAL A 66 0.44 9.22 -3.96
C VAL A 66 0.33 9.24 -5.48
N GLN A 67 -0.78 9.73 -6.03
CA GLN A 67 -0.95 9.86 -7.48
C GLN A 67 0.14 10.74 -8.11
N LYS A 68 0.48 11.88 -7.50
CA LYS A 68 1.58 12.73 -7.97
C LYS A 68 2.94 12.04 -7.84
N PHE A 69 3.15 11.29 -6.76
CA PHE A 69 4.38 10.56 -6.50
C PHE A 69 4.62 9.44 -7.52
N VAL A 70 3.61 8.61 -7.76
CA VAL A 70 3.65 7.48 -8.71
C VAL A 70 3.77 7.98 -10.15
N HIS A 71 3.01 8.99 -10.55
CA HIS A 71 3.12 9.55 -11.90
C HIS A 71 4.41 10.37 -12.11
N GLY A 72 4.98 10.93 -11.05
CA GLY A 72 6.20 11.73 -11.10
C GLY A 72 7.47 10.90 -11.26
N ASN A 73 7.45 9.61 -10.90
CA ASN A 73 8.64 8.77 -10.84
C ASN A 73 8.47 7.50 -11.69
N PRO A 74 9.30 7.30 -12.73
CA PRO A 74 9.15 6.15 -13.63
C PRO A 74 9.40 4.80 -12.95
N ASP A 75 10.18 4.74 -11.88
CA ASP A 75 10.40 3.53 -11.09
C ASP A 75 9.12 3.00 -10.41
N PHE A 76 8.15 3.88 -10.15
CA PHE A 76 6.88 3.51 -9.53
C PHE A 76 5.79 3.18 -10.55
N LYS A 77 6.09 3.07 -11.84
CA LYS A 77 5.08 2.75 -12.88
C LYS A 77 4.36 1.42 -12.67
N HIS A 78 4.96 0.50 -11.95
CA HIS A 78 4.36 -0.80 -11.63
C HIS A 78 3.46 -0.75 -10.39
N PHE A 79 3.50 0.37 -9.64
CA PHE A 79 2.67 0.53 -8.46
C PHE A 79 1.24 0.86 -8.84
N GLN A 80 0.32 0.15 -8.20
CA GLN A 80 -1.10 0.45 -8.24
C GLN A 80 -1.52 1.16 -6.96
N PHE A 81 -2.56 1.97 -7.03
CA PHE A 81 -3.08 2.66 -5.87
C PHE A 81 -4.60 2.83 -5.96
N ALA A 82 -5.24 2.78 -4.81
CA ALA A 82 -6.68 2.97 -4.66
C ALA A 82 -6.99 3.71 -3.36
N LEU A 83 -8.15 4.36 -3.33
CA LEU A 83 -8.68 4.91 -2.09
C LEU A 83 -9.16 3.77 -1.20
N LYS A 84 -8.88 3.82 0.10
CA LYS A 84 -9.43 2.88 1.08
C LYS A 84 -10.93 3.11 1.20
N ALA A 85 -11.72 2.05 0.96
CA ALA A 85 -13.18 2.08 1.07
C ALA A 85 -13.68 1.86 2.50
#